data_AF-A0A7X7T944-F1
#
_entry.id   AF-A0A7X7T944-F1
#
_cell.length_a   1.000
_cell.length_b   1.000
_cell.length_c   1.000
_cell.angle_alpha   90.00
_cell.angle_beta   90.00
_cell.angle_gamma   90.00
#
_symmetry.space_group_name_H-M   'P 1'
#
loop_
_entity.id
_entity.type
_entity.pdbx_description
1 polymer ?
#
loop_
_entity_poly.entity_id
_entity_poly.type
_entity_poly.pdbx_seq_one_letter_code
_entity_poly.pdbx_strand_id
1 'polypeptide(L)' 'MPYRQALTLQQQLCQQRQADQIGNVALLVEHPAVITLGVRQKENRLLTDETELSRRGIEVVSIRRGGAA' A
#
# COMPACT_ATOMS: atom_id res chain seq x y z
N MET A 1 -6.57 -3.51 -9.14
CA MET A 1 -7.35 -2.57 -8.32
C MET A 1 -6.47 -1.45 -7.78
N PRO A 2 -6.97 -0.21 -7.62
CA PRO A 2 -6.21 0.88 -7.00
C PRO A 2 -5.69 0.50 -5.61
N TYR A 3 -4.45 0.89 -5.30
CA TYR A 3 -3.76 0.45 -4.08
C TYR A 3 -4.51 0.85 -2.80
N ARG A 4 -5.02 2.10 -2.74
CA ARG A 4 -5.75 2.62 -1.58
C ARG A 4 -7.01 1.83 -1.27
N GLN A 5 -7.74 1.38 -2.30
CA GLN A 5 -8.93 0.55 -2.11
C GLN A 5 -8.57 -0.81 -1.50
N ALA A 6 -7.47 -1.41 -1.97
CA ALA A 6 -6.97 -2.66 -1.41
C ALA A 6 -6.53 -2.49 0.05
N LEU A 7 -5.88 -1.38 0.38
CA LEU A 7 -5.47 -1.07 1.75
C LEU A 7 -6.68 -0.93 2.69
N THR A 8 -7.74 -0.24 2.26
CA THR A 8 -8.99 -0.14 3.04
C THR A 8 -9.61 -1.53 3.26
N LEU A 9 -9.69 -2.36 2.23
CA LEU A 9 -10.19 -3.72 2.35
C LEU A 9 -9.35 -4.57 3.31
N GLN A 10 -8.01 -4.49 3.22
CA GLN A 10 -7.10 -5.18 4.14
C GLN A 10 -7.34 -4.77 5.59
N GLN A 11 -7.55 -3.47 5.86
CA GLN A 11 -7.83 -2.97 7.22
C GLN A 11 -9.15 -3.51 7.76
N GLN A 12 -10.20 -3.53 6.94
CA GLN A 12 -11.52 -4.06 7.32
C GLN A 12 -11.45 -5.56 7.62
N LEU A 13 -10.82 -6.35 6.73
CA LEU A 13 -10.65 -7.79 6.93
C LEU A 13 -9.79 -8.10 8.16
N CYS A 14 -8.76 -7.30 8.42
CA CYS A 14 -7.94 -7.45 9.61
C CYS A 14 -8.77 -7.25 10.89
N GLN A 15 -9.63 -6.21 10.93
CA GLN A 15 -10.53 -5.97 12.07
C GLN A 15 -11.53 -7.11 12.27
N GLN A 16 -12.16 -7.60 11.19
CA GLN A 16 -13.09 -8.72 11.25
C GLN A 16 -12.41 -10.01 11.72
N ARG A 17 -11.18 -10.26 11.25
CA ARG A 17 -10.40 -11.41 11.69
C ARG A 17 -10.01 -11.29 13.17
N GLN A 18 -9.58 -10.12 13.63
CA GLN A 18 -9.27 -9.87 15.04
C GLN A 18 -10.49 -10.06 15.96
N ALA A 19 -11.69 -9.81 15.44
CA ALA A 19 -12.96 -10.06 16.13
C ALA A 19 -13.50 -11.49 15.96
N ASP A 20 -12.70 -12.41 15.37
CA ASP A 20 -13.08 -13.80 15.07
C ASP A 20 -14.37 -13.96 14.23
N GLN A 21 -14.75 -12.93 13.48
CA GLN A 21 -15.95 -12.95 12.63
C GLN A 21 -15.73 -13.69 11.31
N ILE A 22 -14.47 -13.81 10.88
CA ILE A 22 -14.07 -14.47 9.64
C ILE A 22 -12.84 -15.35 9.87
N GLY A 23 -12.65 -16.33 8.99
CA GLY A 23 -11.45 -17.15 8.93
C GLY A 23 -10.24 -16.45 8.30
N ASN A 24 -9.17 -17.20 8.04
CA ASN A 24 -7.99 -16.68 7.36
C ASN A 24 -8.29 -16.35 5.89
N VAL A 25 -7.78 -15.21 5.41
CA VAL A 25 -8.02 -14.71 4.05
C VAL A 25 -6.69 -14.45 3.36
N ALA A 26 -6.57 -14.91 2.12
CA ALA A 26 -5.49 -14.53 1.21
C ALA A 26 -6.07 -13.68 0.07
N LEU A 27 -5.55 -12.47 -0.11
CA LEU A 27 -5.94 -11.59 -1.21
C LEU A 27 -4.94 -11.74 -2.36
N LEU A 28 -5.43 -12.16 -3.52
CA LEU A 28 -4.66 -12.16 -4.77
C LEU A 28 -5.18 -11.02 -5.63
N VAL A 29 -4.37 -9.97 -5.77
CA VAL A 29 -4.75 -8.75 -6.50
C VAL A 29 -3.53 -8.18 -7.22
N GLU A 30 -3.80 -7.44 -8.29
CA GLU A 30 -2.81 -6.61 -8.98
C GLU A 30 -3.15 -5.13 -8.77
N HIS A 31 -2.15 -4.25 -8.89
CA HIS A 31 -2.32 -2.80 -8.77
C HIS A 31 -1.88 -2.10 -10.05
N PRO A 32 -2.54 -0.99 -10.45
CA PRO A 32 -1.91 0.00 -11.31
C PRO A 32 -0.56 0.44 -10.73
N ALA A 33 0.32 1.02 -11.55
CA ALA A 33 1.67 1.38 -11.15
C ALA A 33 1.65 2.23 -9.86
N VAL A 34 2.30 1.73 -8.81
CA VAL A 34 2.31 2.35 -7.48
C VAL A 34 3.63 2.08 -6.78
N ILE A 35 4.17 3.10 -6.12
CA ILE A 35 5.31 3.01 -5.21
C ILE A 35 4.76 3.21 -3.78
N THR A 36 5.08 2.28 -2.88
CA THR A 36 4.62 2.36 -1.49
C THR A 36 5.78 2.69 -0.55
N LEU A 37 5.67 3.80 0.16
CA LEU A 37 6.69 4.27 1.10
C LEU A 37 6.44 3.64 2.48
N GLY A 38 7.43 2.92 2.99
CA GLY A 38 7.33 2.25 4.30
C GLY A 38 7.61 3.19 5.47
N VAL A 39 7.50 2.66 6.70
CA VAL A 39 7.70 3.45 7.94
C VAL A 39 9.11 4.02 8.10
N ARG A 40 10.11 3.47 7.40
CA ARG A 40 11.49 3.94 7.46
C ARG A 40 11.70 5.13 6.51
N GLN A 41 11.09 6.26 6.84
CA GLN A 41 11.05 7.45 5.97
C GLN A 41 12.44 7.93 5.50
N LYS A 42 13.48 7.82 6.35
CA LYS A 42 14.86 8.20 6.00
C LYS A 42 15.49 7.31 4.93
N GLU A 43 14.97 6.10 4.75
CA GLU A 43 15.47 5.11 3.79
C GLU A 43 14.63 5.08 2.51
N ASN A 44 13.49 5.76 2.48
CA ASN A 44 12.66 5.87 1.28
C ASN A 44 13.34 6.79 0.27
N ARG A 45 13.84 6.25 -0.84
CA ARG A 45 14.62 7.01 -1.83
C ARG A 45 13.95 6.95 -3.19
N LEU A 46 13.31 8.05 -3.56
CA LEU A 46 12.79 8.23 -4.92
C LEU A 46 13.89 8.83 -5.82
N LEU A 47 14.05 8.27 -7.02
CA LEU A 47 14.99 8.78 -8.03
C LEU A 47 14.54 10.11 -8.64
N THR A 48 13.25 10.43 -8.54
CA THR A 48 12.63 11.66 -9.03
C THR A 48 11.51 12.06 -8.08
N ASP A 49 10.98 13.27 -8.22
CA ASP A 49 9.92 13.77 -7.35
C ASP A 49 8.56 13.11 -7.65
N GLU A 50 7.62 13.28 -6.72
CA GLU A 50 6.26 12.73 -6.84
C GLU A 50 5.48 13.32 -8.04
N THR A 51 5.85 14.52 -8.50
CA THR A 51 5.19 15.18 -9.64
C THR A 51 5.54 14.48 -10.93
N GLU A 52 6.82 14.16 -11.15
CA GLU A 52 7.28 13.42 -12.33
C GLU A 52 6.78 11.97 -12.30
N LEU A 53 6.73 11.33 -11.12
CA LEU A 53 6.12 10.01 -10.96
C LEU A 53 4.62 10.03 -11.32
N SER A 54 3.89 11.04 -10.84
CA SER A 54 2.48 11.23 -11.18
C SER A 54 2.27 11.45 -12.68
N ARG A 55 3.15 12.23 -13.33
CA ARG A 55 3.12 12.42 -14.79
C ARG A 55 3.30 11.11 -15.57
N ARG A 56 4.03 10.15 -15.01
CA ARG A 56 4.20 8.79 -15.55
C ARG A 56 3.07 7.83 -15.17
N GLY A 57 2.05 8.30 -14.47
CA GLY A 57 0.92 7.49 -14.01
C GLY A 57 1.27 6.57 -12.84
N ILE A 58 2.32 6.88 -12.07
CA ILE A 58 2.76 6.11 -10.91
C ILE A 58 2.26 6.81 -9.65
N GLU A 59 1.39 6.15 -8.89
CA GLU A 59 0.92 6.66 -7.60
C GLU A 59 2.01 6.46 -6.53
N VAL A 60 2.22 7.43 -5.65
CA VAL A 60 3.09 7.28 -4.46
C VAL A 60 2.21 7.27 -3.21
N VAL A 61 2.33 6.22 -2.39
CA VAL A 61 1.49 6.04 -1.19
C VAL A 61 2.34 5.74 0.04
N SER A 62 2.29 6.64 1.02
CA SER A 62 2.87 6.42 2.34
C SER A 62 2.02 5.50 3.20
N ILE A 63 2.61 4.42 3.69
CA ILE A 63 1.92 3.39 4.49
C ILE A 63 2.76 2.93 5.68
N ARG A 64 2.09 2.26 6.63
CA ARG A 64 2.70 1.79 7.88
C ARG A 64 3.31 0.38 7.78
N ARG A 65 3.65 -0.10 6.58
CA ARG A 65 4.35 -1.39 6.45
C ARG A 65 5.80 -1.27 6.92
N GLY A 66 6.35 -2.38 7.41
CA GLY A 66 7.79 -2.50 7.67
C GLY A 66 8.62 -2.35 6.38
N GLY A 67 9.88 -1.96 6.55
CA GLY A 67 10.84 -1.77 5.45
C GLY A 67 10.85 -0.35 4.88
N ALA A 68 11.69 -0.17 3.86
CA ALA A 68 11.84 1.05 3.07
C ALA A 68 11.29 0.85 1.64
N ALA A 69 11.43 1.88 0.80
CA ALA A 69 11.09 1.89 -0.61
C ALA A 69 12.25 2.44 -1.45
#